data_AF-A0A1N6H9P0-F1
#
_entry.id   AF-A0A1N6H9P0-F1
#
_cell.length_a   1.000
_cell.length_b   1.000
_cell.length_c   1.000
_cell.angle_alpha   90.00
_cell.angle_beta   90.00
_cell.angle_gamma   90.00
#
_symmetry.space_group_name_H-M   'P 1'
#
loop_
_entity.id
_entity.type
_entity.pdbx_description
1 polymer ?
#
loop_
_entity_poly.entity_id
_entity_poly.type
_entity_poly.pdbx_seq_one_letter_code
_entity_poly.pdbx_strand_id
1 'polypeptide(L)'
;MHKLLILLCWLCGSMMAEAQQRGWVTGAVQDSVSRGPVQQVRISILGDTVNVKTNQYGLFRIDIPVGSTHLVFEHPGYRTKIVPLVNYDRMLIELSPLRKTVEDNATIAKAKARARFAHSTNPNYSNIGMGVSSFFDETYGKLYENKFVEADKSSISSFAIDVDRAAYSNMRRFVKLREPIPVDAVRVEELINYFHYSYPAPRNDSLFTIYSNYTDCPWNKANNLLEIAVRAQQIATDSLPASNLVFLIDISGSMGTPNKLPLLQAAFRVLVNNLRPRDRVAIVAYAGAPGLVLPCTPGDQKEKILNAIDYLSAGGATAGEAAIQMAYQIADENFILNGNNRVILATDGDFNVGQTSDQDMEDLIMKKKEGGVLLTCLGFGMKDYKDSKLETLASKGNGNFAYIDDLEEATKVFAREFGSTLFTVARDVRAQVNFNPARVKSYRLIGYENKVLKEDNSNGEKIVGGIVGSGHCVVAIYEIEPVAADPGGTLTDVKIWYRPAVDTTMHSLEKSLTNNKGEFVKASDDFRFAASVALFGMLVRKSHYKGTGSINMVTDIAKHSLGYDPGGYRGEFLKLIKLVKKNTNWLKE
;
A
#
# COMPACT_ATOMS: atom_id res chain seq x y z
N MET A 1 42.52 -13.29 -72.71
CA MET A 1 41.93 -12.34 -71.74
C MET A 1 40.52 -12.76 -71.27
N HIS A 2 40.30 -14.04 -70.94
CA HIS A 2 39.04 -14.53 -70.33
C HIS A 2 39.28 -15.49 -69.15
N LYS A 3 40.55 -15.63 -68.73
CA LYS A 3 40.93 -16.40 -67.53
C LYS A 3 41.49 -15.52 -66.39
N LEU A 4 41.54 -14.21 -66.60
CA LEU A 4 42.01 -13.24 -65.60
C LEU A 4 40.86 -12.53 -64.85
N LEU A 5 39.60 -12.70 -65.30
CA LEU A 5 38.42 -12.11 -64.64
C LEU A 5 37.71 -13.06 -63.66
N ILE A 6 37.94 -14.38 -63.76
CA ILE A 6 37.33 -15.37 -62.84
C ILE A 6 38.20 -15.57 -61.59
N LEU A 7 39.48 -15.22 -61.64
CA LEU A 7 40.37 -15.27 -60.47
C LEU A 7 40.26 -14.05 -59.55
N LEU A 8 39.61 -12.97 -59.99
CA LEU A 8 39.34 -11.77 -59.17
C LEU A 8 38.00 -11.84 -58.42
N CYS A 9 37.15 -12.83 -58.71
CA CYS A 9 35.88 -13.08 -57.99
C CYS A 9 35.98 -14.18 -56.92
N TRP A 10 37.16 -14.76 -56.69
CA TRP A 10 37.39 -15.83 -55.69
C TRP A 10 38.41 -15.46 -54.60
N LEU A 11 38.74 -14.16 -54.46
CA LEU A 11 39.60 -13.64 -53.39
C LEU A 11 38.93 -12.55 -52.53
N CYS A 12 37.61 -12.42 -52.59
CA CYS A 12 36.81 -11.61 -51.66
C CYS A 12 35.92 -12.45 -50.73
N GLY A 13 36.26 -13.72 -50.52
CA GLY A 13 35.52 -14.61 -49.62
C GLY A 13 36.38 -15.04 -48.45
N SER A 14 36.39 -14.26 -47.36
CA SER A 14 36.50 -14.70 -45.96
C SER A 14 37.10 -13.61 -45.06
N MET A 15 36.39 -12.50 -44.86
CA MET A 15 36.49 -11.73 -43.61
C MET A 15 35.08 -11.28 -43.22
N MET A 16 34.19 -12.26 -43.02
CA MET A 16 33.15 -12.04 -42.03
C MET A 16 33.83 -12.16 -40.67
N ALA A 17 34.12 -11.01 -40.06
CA ALA A 17 34.28 -10.99 -38.62
C ALA A 17 33.00 -11.57 -38.04
N GLU A 18 33.08 -12.74 -37.42
CA GLU A 18 32.01 -13.20 -36.53
C GLU A 18 31.86 -12.09 -35.48
N ALA A 19 30.80 -11.29 -35.61
CA ALA A 19 30.36 -10.41 -34.55
C ALA A 19 29.95 -11.32 -33.40
N GLN A 20 30.88 -11.54 -32.47
CA GLN A 20 30.67 -12.29 -31.25
C GLN A 20 29.42 -11.71 -30.59
N GLN A 21 28.34 -12.49 -30.49
CA GLN A 21 27.14 -12.05 -29.79
C GLN A 21 27.55 -11.64 -28.38
N ARG A 22 27.10 -10.46 -27.94
CA ARG A 22 27.43 -9.86 -26.64
C ARG A 22 26.17 -9.72 -25.82
N GLY A 23 26.22 -10.17 -24.57
CA GLY A 23 25.13 -10.07 -23.61
C GLY A 23 25.40 -8.98 -22.59
N TRP A 24 24.36 -8.38 -22.02
CA TRP A 24 24.51 -7.45 -20.90
C TRP A 24 24.15 -8.14 -19.59
N VAL A 25 24.99 -7.99 -18.57
CA VAL A 25 24.62 -8.32 -17.20
C VAL A 25 24.47 -7.03 -16.41
N THR A 26 23.37 -6.93 -15.70
CA THR A 26 23.10 -5.82 -14.79
C THR A 26 22.89 -6.37 -13.39
N GLY A 27 23.15 -5.56 -12.37
CA GLY A 27 22.96 -6.01 -11.00
C GLY A 27 23.25 -4.95 -9.97
N ALA A 28 23.07 -5.33 -8.70
CA ALA A 28 23.36 -4.51 -7.54
C ALA A 28 24.33 -5.25 -6.60
N VAL A 29 25.19 -4.50 -5.91
CA VAL A 29 26.09 -5.02 -4.88
C VAL A 29 25.76 -4.36 -3.55
N GLN A 30 25.55 -5.18 -2.51
CA GLN A 30 25.21 -4.73 -1.16
C GLN A 30 26.11 -5.36 -0.08
N ASP A 31 26.21 -4.69 1.05
CA ASP A 31 26.92 -5.18 2.23
C ASP A 31 26.12 -6.29 2.92
N SER A 32 26.74 -7.42 3.23
CA SER A 32 26.05 -8.58 3.83
C SER A 32 25.56 -8.35 5.26
N VAL A 33 26.09 -7.33 5.95
CA VAL A 33 25.74 -6.94 7.33
C VAL A 33 24.77 -5.77 7.34
N SER A 34 25.13 -4.65 6.70
CA SER A 34 24.33 -3.42 6.76
C SER A 34 23.19 -3.39 5.73
N ARG A 35 23.21 -4.28 4.73
CA ARG A 35 22.29 -4.31 3.58
C ARG A 35 22.29 -3.02 2.73
N GLY A 36 23.22 -2.10 2.99
CA GLY A 36 23.40 -0.89 2.20
C GLY A 36 24.14 -1.15 0.87
N PRO A 37 23.97 -0.28 -0.14
CA PRO A 37 24.66 -0.41 -1.41
C PRO A 37 26.17 -0.22 -1.24
N VAL A 38 26.97 -1.07 -1.91
CA VAL A 38 28.44 -0.95 -1.91
C VAL A 38 28.86 -0.25 -3.20
N GLN A 39 29.36 0.97 -3.06
CA GLN A 39 29.84 1.80 -4.16
C GLN A 39 31.26 1.39 -4.58
N GLN A 40 31.66 1.72 -5.81
CA GLN A 40 33.02 1.53 -6.32
C GLN A 40 33.54 0.07 -6.30
N VAL A 41 32.64 -0.92 -6.22
CA VAL A 41 33.01 -2.34 -6.37
C VAL A 41 33.44 -2.56 -7.81
N ARG A 42 34.65 -3.08 -8.03
CA ARG A 42 35.13 -3.47 -9.35
C ARG A 42 34.50 -4.82 -9.71
N ILE A 43 33.79 -4.87 -10.84
CA ILE A 43 33.28 -6.10 -11.44
C ILE A 43 34.10 -6.39 -12.68
N SER A 44 34.69 -7.58 -12.76
CA SER A 44 35.44 -8.05 -13.92
C SER A 44 34.98 -9.45 -14.33
N ILE A 45 35.23 -9.79 -15.59
CA ILE A 45 35.04 -11.16 -16.09
C ILE A 45 36.31 -11.95 -15.73
N LEU A 46 36.13 -13.16 -15.19
CA LEU A 46 37.26 -14.00 -14.79
C LEU A 46 38.14 -14.34 -16.02
N GLY A 47 39.37 -13.83 -16.04
CA GLY A 47 40.33 -14.05 -17.14
C GLY A 47 40.25 -13.04 -18.30
N ASP A 48 39.49 -11.96 -18.16
CA ASP A 48 39.39 -10.86 -19.14
C ASP A 48 39.87 -9.52 -18.55
N THR A 49 40.05 -8.53 -19.42
CA THR A 49 40.42 -7.14 -19.10
C THR A 49 39.20 -6.23 -18.89
N VAL A 50 38.02 -6.63 -19.38
CA VAL A 50 36.77 -5.85 -19.25
C VAL A 50 36.36 -5.76 -17.78
N ASN A 51 36.17 -4.52 -17.30
CA ASN A 51 35.67 -4.26 -15.96
C ASN A 51 34.81 -3.00 -15.88
N VAL A 52 33.90 -2.96 -14.92
CA VAL A 52 33.08 -1.80 -14.57
C VAL A 52 33.07 -1.58 -13.06
N LYS A 53 32.56 -0.44 -12.60
CA LYS A 53 32.38 -0.18 -11.17
C LYS A 53 30.93 0.08 -10.81
N THR A 54 30.54 -0.27 -9.58
CA THR A 54 29.23 0.13 -9.07
C THR A 54 29.14 1.64 -8.87
N ASN A 55 27.96 2.19 -9.18
CA ASN A 55 27.62 3.59 -8.91
C ASN A 55 27.29 3.82 -7.42
N GLN A 56 26.80 5.03 -7.09
CA GLN A 56 26.46 5.40 -5.71
C GLN A 56 25.32 4.57 -5.08
N TYR A 57 24.54 3.86 -5.90
CA TYR A 57 23.47 2.97 -5.47
C TYR A 57 23.87 1.49 -5.52
N GLY A 58 25.16 1.19 -5.70
CA GLY A 58 25.66 -0.18 -5.79
C GLY A 58 25.32 -0.87 -7.12
N LEU A 59 24.79 -0.15 -8.11
CA LEU A 59 24.34 -0.72 -9.39
C LEU A 59 25.49 -0.79 -10.40
N PHE A 60 25.51 -1.86 -11.19
CA PHE A 60 26.44 -2.04 -12.30
C PHE A 60 25.76 -2.56 -13.57
N ARG A 61 26.41 -2.31 -14.70
CA ARG A 61 26.11 -2.89 -16.01
C ARG A 61 27.42 -3.23 -16.69
N ILE A 62 27.62 -4.48 -17.07
CA ILE A 62 28.83 -4.97 -17.76
C ILE A 62 28.43 -5.67 -19.06
N ASP A 63 29.19 -5.40 -20.12
CA ASP A 63 29.12 -6.09 -21.40
C ASP A 63 29.92 -7.40 -21.28
N ILE A 64 29.29 -8.55 -21.56
CA ILE A 64 29.93 -9.87 -21.45
C ILE A 64 29.92 -10.61 -22.81
N PRO A 65 31.06 -11.11 -23.28
CA PRO A 65 31.13 -12.00 -24.43
C PRO A 65 30.35 -13.31 -24.18
N VAL A 66 29.70 -13.84 -25.23
CA VAL A 66 29.10 -15.18 -25.16
C VAL A 66 30.20 -16.22 -24.87
N GLY A 67 30.03 -16.98 -23.78
CA GLY A 67 31.01 -17.94 -23.25
C GLY A 67 31.67 -17.55 -21.93
N SER A 68 31.46 -16.33 -21.41
CA SER A 68 31.90 -15.97 -20.06
C SER A 68 31.25 -16.85 -18.99
N THR A 69 32.05 -17.39 -18.06
CA THR A 69 31.58 -18.35 -17.06
C THR A 69 31.36 -17.73 -15.68
N HIS A 70 32.15 -16.70 -15.31
CA HIS A 70 32.12 -16.12 -13.96
C HIS A 70 32.38 -14.61 -13.96
N LEU A 71 31.76 -13.92 -13.01
CA LEU A 71 32.08 -12.54 -12.63
C LEU A 71 32.83 -12.51 -11.29
N VAL A 72 33.78 -11.60 -11.18
CA VAL A 72 34.58 -11.35 -9.97
C VAL A 72 34.24 -9.96 -9.43
N PHE A 73 33.95 -9.89 -8.13
CA PHE A 73 33.57 -8.66 -7.43
C PHE A 73 34.63 -8.31 -6.38
N GLU A 74 35.25 -7.14 -6.51
CA GLU A 74 36.38 -6.73 -5.67
C GLU A 74 36.17 -5.33 -5.09
N HIS A 75 36.41 -5.19 -3.79
CA HIS A 75 36.44 -3.90 -3.11
C HIS A 75 37.42 -3.93 -1.93
N PRO A 76 38.26 -2.90 -1.69
CA PRO A 76 39.29 -2.92 -0.64
C PRO A 76 38.76 -3.15 0.78
N GLY A 77 37.48 -2.85 1.02
CA GLY A 77 36.79 -3.05 2.30
C GLY A 77 36.06 -4.40 2.46
N TYR A 78 36.05 -5.26 1.43
CA TYR A 78 35.22 -6.48 1.40
C TYR A 78 36.00 -7.69 0.91
N ARG A 79 35.52 -8.89 1.26
CA ARG A 79 36.02 -10.14 0.71
C ARG A 79 35.61 -10.26 -0.75
N THR A 80 36.57 -10.55 -1.62
CA THR A 80 36.33 -10.83 -3.04
C THR A 80 35.34 -11.98 -3.20
N LYS A 81 34.40 -11.84 -4.14
CA LYS A 81 33.38 -12.85 -4.43
C LYS A 81 33.38 -13.19 -5.92
N ILE A 82 33.32 -14.48 -6.22
CA ILE A 82 33.26 -15.01 -7.59
C ILE A 82 31.90 -15.67 -7.78
N VAL A 83 31.20 -15.34 -8.86
CA VAL A 83 29.80 -15.76 -9.10
C VAL A 83 29.67 -16.39 -10.48
N PRO A 84 29.10 -17.60 -10.62
CA PRO A 84 28.88 -18.22 -11.92
C PRO A 84 27.75 -17.52 -12.69
N LEU A 85 27.95 -17.38 -14.00
CA LEU A 85 26.96 -16.84 -14.94
C LEU A 85 26.08 -17.99 -15.44
N VAL A 86 24.91 -18.17 -14.82
CA VAL A 86 23.96 -19.26 -15.19
C VAL A 86 22.85 -18.75 -16.12
N ASN A 87 22.44 -17.48 -16.00
CA ASN A 87 21.47 -16.77 -16.86
C ASN A 87 21.85 -15.29 -17.04
N TYR A 88 21.51 -14.68 -18.19
CA TYR A 88 21.76 -13.26 -18.52
C TYR A 88 20.72 -12.30 -17.91
N ASP A 89 20.38 -12.47 -16.63
CA ASP A 89 19.39 -11.66 -15.90
C ASP A 89 20.02 -10.83 -14.76
N ARG A 90 19.21 -9.96 -14.15
CA ARG A 90 19.63 -9.06 -13.05
C ARG A 90 20.16 -9.84 -11.83
N MET A 91 21.33 -9.48 -11.32
CA MET A 91 21.97 -10.12 -10.16
C MET A 91 21.96 -9.22 -8.92
N LEU A 92 21.72 -9.80 -7.73
CA LEU A 92 21.96 -9.15 -6.43
C LEU A 92 23.11 -9.86 -5.71
N ILE A 93 24.19 -9.13 -5.45
CA ILE A 93 25.44 -9.68 -4.91
C ILE A 93 25.74 -9.11 -3.53
N GLU A 94 25.84 -9.99 -2.54
CA GLU A 94 26.24 -9.62 -1.18
C GLU A 94 27.75 -9.78 -0.97
N LEU A 95 28.42 -8.70 -0.56
CA LEU A 95 29.83 -8.68 -0.18
C LEU A 95 29.99 -8.60 1.34
N SER A 96 30.91 -9.40 1.88
CA SER A 96 31.18 -9.44 3.32
C SER A 96 32.36 -8.55 3.71
N PRO A 97 32.19 -7.60 4.65
CA PRO A 97 33.24 -6.66 5.00
C PRO A 97 34.47 -7.34 5.62
N LEU A 98 35.66 -6.79 5.36
CA LEU A 98 36.92 -7.19 5.98
C LEU A 98 37.00 -6.57 7.39
N ARG A 99 37.01 -7.41 8.43
CA ARG A 99 37.08 -6.94 9.83
C ARG A 99 38.30 -6.03 10.05
N LYS A 100 38.07 -4.77 10.43
CA LYS A 100 39.05 -3.91 11.10
C LYS A 100 38.62 -3.70 12.57
N THR A 101 39.58 -3.66 13.46
CA THR A 101 39.40 -3.77 14.92
C THR A 101 39.34 -2.42 15.65
N VAL A 102 38.51 -2.40 16.70
CA VAL A 102 38.50 -1.58 17.93
C VAL A 102 37.73 -0.24 17.96
N GLU A 103 37.67 0.59 16.91
CA GLU A 103 36.83 1.82 16.96
C GLU A 103 35.33 1.57 16.75
N ASP A 104 34.98 0.36 16.34
CA ASP A 104 33.62 -0.01 15.96
C ASP A 104 32.72 -0.40 17.13
N ASN A 105 33.18 -0.45 18.38
CA ASN A 105 32.29 -0.85 19.48
C ASN A 105 31.19 0.19 19.76
N ALA A 106 31.42 1.48 19.50
CA ALA A 106 30.38 2.50 19.59
C ALA A 106 29.41 2.46 18.39
N THR A 107 29.92 2.16 17.19
CA THR A 107 29.12 1.98 15.97
C THR A 107 28.31 0.69 16.01
N ILE A 108 28.87 -0.40 16.55
CA ILE A 108 28.25 -1.71 16.76
C ILE A 108 27.29 -1.66 17.96
N ALA A 109 27.56 -0.87 19.00
CA ALA A 109 26.60 -0.61 20.07
C ALA A 109 25.44 0.25 19.56
N LYS A 110 25.69 1.28 18.74
CA LYS A 110 24.65 2.03 18.03
C LYS A 110 23.93 1.20 16.97
N ALA A 111 24.59 0.24 16.32
CA ALA A 111 24.00 -0.66 15.33
C ALA A 111 23.22 -1.80 15.99
N LYS A 112 23.64 -2.28 17.18
CA LYS A 112 22.87 -3.21 18.02
C LYS A 112 21.72 -2.50 18.72
N ALA A 113 21.89 -1.25 19.12
CA ALA A 113 20.80 -0.40 19.59
C ALA A 113 19.82 -0.12 18.44
N ARG A 114 20.31 0.29 17.26
CA ARG A 114 19.52 0.40 16.03
C ARG A 114 18.90 -0.93 15.62
N ALA A 115 19.53 -2.08 15.80
CA ALA A 115 18.93 -3.38 15.49
C ALA A 115 17.87 -3.80 16.53
N ARG A 116 18.02 -3.37 17.79
CA ARG A 116 17.01 -3.56 18.84
C ARG A 116 15.81 -2.61 18.67
N PHE A 117 16.02 -1.38 18.21
CA PHE A 117 14.97 -0.42 17.86
C PHE A 117 14.36 -0.68 16.47
N ALA A 118 15.13 -1.22 15.52
CA ALA A 118 14.63 -1.73 14.24
C ALA A 118 13.87 -3.06 14.39
N HIS A 119 14.02 -3.75 15.53
CA HIS A 119 13.16 -4.86 15.93
C HIS A 119 11.93 -4.43 16.75
N SER A 120 11.77 -3.13 17.05
CA SER A 120 10.51 -2.56 17.56
C SER A 120 9.76 -1.73 16.51
N THR A 121 10.28 -1.64 15.29
CA THR A 121 9.59 -1.08 14.13
C THR A 121 9.37 -2.18 13.11
N ASN A 122 8.12 -2.45 12.78
CA ASN A 122 7.68 -3.49 11.88
C ASN A 122 8.40 -3.40 10.51
N PRO A 123 9.20 -4.41 10.08
CA PRO A 123 9.90 -4.42 8.79
C PRO A 123 8.96 -4.61 7.58
N ASN A 124 7.63 -4.61 7.80
CA ASN A 124 6.62 -4.76 6.74
C ASN A 124 6.39 -3.51 5.88
N TYR A 125 7.04 -2.37 6.16
CA TYR A 125 6.73 -1.10 5.47
C TYR A 125 7.93 -0.46 4.75
N SER A 126 9.02 -1.19 4.53
CA SER A 126 10.06 -0.75 3.61
C SER A 126 10.15 -1.70 2.41
N ASN A 127 9.69 -1.23 1.25
CA ASN A 127 9.81 -1.89 -0.06
C ASN A 127 11.28 -1.98 -0.54
N ILE A 128 12.25 -2.23 0.33
CA ILE A 128 13.68 -2.21 0.01
C ILE A 128 14.12 -3.51 -0.70
N GLY A 129 13.24 -4.52 -0.81
CA GLY A 129 13.57 -5.82 -1.43
C GLY A 129 12.70 -6.28 -2.60
N MET A 130 11.62 -5.59 -2.95
CA MET A 130 10.70 -6.03 -4.02
C MET A 130 10.92 -5.24 -5.30
N GLY A 131 11.11 -5.95 -6.42
CA GLY A 131 11.32 -5.33 -7.72
C GLY A 131 10.15 -4.42 -8.07
N VAL A 132 10.43 -3.16 -8.36
CA VAL A 132 9.44 -2.16 -8.79
C VAL A 132 9.17 -2.37 -10.29
N SER A 133 7.90 -2.48 -10.68
CA SER A 133 7.49 -2.41 -12.09
C SER A 133 7.21 -0.96 -12.46
N SER A 134 7.75 -0.49 -13.58
CA SER A 134 7.52 0.85 -14.12
C SER A 134 6.61 0.74 -15.33
N PHE A 135 5.52 1.50 -15.37
CA PHE A 135 4.56 1.50 -16.47
C PHE A 135 4.13 2.95 -16.70
N PHE A 136 4.29 3.58 -17.87
CA PHE A 136 3.96 5.02 -18.07
C PHE A 136 4.54 6.01 -17.02
N ASP A 137 5.81 5.82 -16.62
CA ASP A 137 6.50 6.57 -15.53
C ASP A 137 5.90 6.36 -14.14
N GLU A 138 5.08 5.31 -13.99
CA GLU A 138 4.36 4.94 -12.79
C GLU A 138 4.93 3.64 -12.15
N THR A 139 5.31 3.67 -10.87
CA THR A 139 5.93 2.59 -10.08
C THR A 139 5.00 1.93 -9.06
N TYR A 140 4.77 0.62 -9.21
CA TYR A 140 4.06 -0.20 -8.23
C TYR A 140 4.99 -1.22 -7.56
N GLY A 141 4.77 -1.45 -6.26
CA GLY A 141 5.38 -2.59 -5.58
C GLY A 141 4.81 -3.89 -6.13
N LYS A 142 5.66 -4.84 -6.52
CA LYS A 142 5.18 -6.14 -6.99
C LYS A 142 4.32 -6.83 -5.93
N LEU A 143 3.11 -7.21 -6.31
CA LEU A 143 2.20 -7.96 -5.45
C LEU A 143 2.19 -9.43 -5.87
N TYR A 144 2.58 -10.29 -4.93
CA TYR A 144 2.54 -11.74 -5.14
C TYR A 144 1.26 -12.28 -4.55
N GLU A 145 0.37 -12.76 -5.41
CA GLU A 145 -0.92 -13.32 -5.02
C GLU A 145 -0.74 -14.43 -3.97
N ASN A 146 -1.56 -14.37 -2.91
CA ASN A 146 -1.58 -15.39 -1.87
C ASN A 146 -1.91 -16.76 -2.48
N LYS A 147 -1.20 -17.79 -1.99
CA LYS A 147 -1.39 -19.18 -2.41
C LYS A 147 -2.27 -19.92 -1.41
N PHE A 148 -2.78 -21.08 -1.82
CA PHE A 148 -3.39 -22.01 -0.87
C PHE A 148 -2.36 -22.50 0.14
N VAL A 149 -2.73 -22.46 1.40
CA VAL A 149 -1.99 -22.99 2.55
C VAL A 149 -2.74 -24.22 3.06
N GLU A 150 -2.05 -25.35 3.17
CA GLU A 150 -2.62 -26.57 3.76
C GLU A 150 -2.79 -26.39 5.26
N ALA A 151 -4.01 -26.62 5.76
CA ALA A 151 -4.37 -26.30 7.15
C ALA A 151 -3.69 -27.22 8.17
N ASP A 152 -3.26 -28.41 7.75
CA ASP A 152 -2.49 -29.36 8.57
C ASP A 152 -1.04 -28.91 8.79
N LYS A 153 -0.48 -28.11 7.87
CA LYS A 153 0.88 -27.55 7.95
C LYS A 153 0.91 -26.22 8.69
N SER A 154 -0.05 -25.34 8.41
CA SER A 154 -0.26 -24.10 9.15
C SER A 154 -1.75 -23.81 9.13
N SER A 155 -2.37 -23.87 10.30
CA SER A 155 -3.79 -23.61 10.46
C SER A 155 -4.09 -22.12 10.66
N ILE A 156 -3.06 -21.28 10.84
CA ILE A 156 -3.20 -19.89 11.25
C ILE A 156 -2.96 -18.95 10.08
N SER A 157 -3.93 -18.08 9.83
CA SER A 157 -3.79 -16.93 8.95
C SER A 157 -3.83 -15.64 9.77
N SER A 158 -2.75 -14.87 9.79
CA SER A 158 -2.68 -13.59 10.49
C SER A 158 -2.49 -12.45 9.50
N PHE A 159 -3.26 -11.38 9.64
CA PHE A 159 -3.16 -10.20 8.77
C PHE A 159 -3.55 -8.90 9.50
N ALA A 160 -2.96 -7.78 9.07
CA ALA A 160 -3.32 -6.46 9.57
C ALA A 160 -4.69 -6.02 9.01
N ILE A 161 -5.55 -5.49 9.88
CA ILE A 161 -6.82 -4.89 9.49
C ILE A 161 -6.58 -3.40 9.28
N ASP A 162 -6.69 -2.97 8.03
CA ASP A 162 -6.60 -1.56 7.64
C ASP A 162 -7.65 -1.24 6.57
N VAL A 163 -8.06 0.02 6.49
CA VAL A 163 -9.12 0.50 5.59
C VAL A 163 -8.55 1.48 4.58
N ASP A 164 -7.59 0.99 3.80
CA ASP A 164 -7.06 1.69 2.65
C ASP A 164 -8.02 1.57 1.47
N ARG A 165 -8.11 2.64 0.68
CA ARG A 165 -9.06 2.78 -0.42
C ARG A 165 -8.43 3.31 -1.70
N ALA A 166 -7.16 3.68 -1.63
CA ALA A 166 -6.47 4.40 -2.70
C ALA A 166 -6.41 3.56 -3.98
N ALA A 167 -6.21 2.25 -3.88
CA ALA A 167 -6.15 1.38 -5.05
C ALA A 167 -7.46 1.36 -5.86
N TYR A 168 -8.63 1.44 -5.20
CA TYR A 168 -9.91 1.50 -5.92
C TYR A 168 -10.04 2.81 -6.71
N SER A 169 -9.77 3.94 -6.07
CA SER A 169 -9.84 5.27 -6.70
C SER A 169 -8.82 5.40 -7.84
N ASN A 170 -7.59 4.91 -7.66
CA ASN A 170 -6.58 4.90 -8.72
C ASN A 170 -6.96 3.96 -9.88
N MET A 171 -7.46 2.75 -9.60
CA MET A 171 -7.98 1.86 -10.63
C MET A 171 -9.14 2.51 -11.40
N ARG A 172 -10.06 3.16 -10.68
CA ARG A 172 -11.19 3.88 -11.28
C ARG A 172 -10.72 4.98 -12.22
N ARG A 173 -9.69 5.75 -11.85
CA ARG A 173 -9.03 6.74 -12.70
C ARG A 173 -8.57 6.11 -14.02
N PHE A 174 -7.78 5.02 -14.00
CA PHE A 174 -7.33 4.36 -15.23
C PHE A 174 -8.48 3.96 -16.14
N VAL A 175 -9.54 3.35 -15.57
CA VAL A 175 -10.72 2.95 -16.33
C VAL A 175 -11.44 4.15 -16.95
N LYS A 176 -11.62 5.24 -16.18
CA LYS A 176 -12.25 6.48 -16.65
C LYS A 176 -11.42 7.14 -17.77
N LEU A 177 -10.10 7.12 -17.67
CA LEU A 177 -9.16 7.65 -18.67
C LEU A 177 -8.96 6.72 -19.88
N ARG A 178 -9.54 5.52 -19.87
CA ARG A 178 -9.34 4.48 -20.89
C ARG A 178 -7.89 4.03 -21.02
N GLU A 179 -7.18 4.03 -19.90
CA GLU A 179 -5.81 3.54 -19.79
C GLU A 179 -5.80 2.08 -19.30
N PRO A 180 -4.82 1.27 -19.72
CA PRO A 180 -4.66 -0.08 -19.20
C PRO A 180 -4.31 -0.05 -17.71
N ILE A 181 -4.98 -0.91 -16.94
CA ILE A 181 -4.78 -1.00 -15.48
C ILE A 181 -3.51 -1.82 -15.21
N PRO A 182 -2.50 -1.25 -14.53
CA PRO A 182 -1.34 -2.02 -14.09
C PRO A 182 -1.77 -3.08 -13.09
N VAL A 183 -1.33 -4.33 -13.25
CA VAL A 183 -1.72 -5.44 -12.35
C VAL A 183 -1.31 -5.17 -10.91
N ASP A 184 -0.13 -4.59 -10.72
CA ASP A 184 0.41 -4.23 -9.41
C ASP A 184 -0.31 -3.03 -8.75
N ALA A 185 -1.14 -2.28 -9.50
CA ALA A 185 -1.98 -1.19 -8.98
C ALA A 185 -3.27 -1.68 -8.31
N VAL A 186 -3.71 -2.89 -8.66
CA VAL A 186 -4.97 -3.45 -8.16
C VAL A 186 -4.68 -4.11 -6.83
N ARG A 187 -5.21 -3.59 -5.71
CA ARG A 187 -5.17 -4.21 -4.37
C ARG A 187 -6.55 -4.75 -4.03
N VAL A 188 -6.74 -6.07 -4.09
CA VAL A 188 -8.08 -6.69 -4.06
C VAL A 188 -8.80 -6.42 -2.74
N GLU A 189 -8.07 -6.40 -1.63
CA GLU A 189 -8.60 -6.04 -0.32
C GLU A 189 -9.08 -4.60 -0.24
N GLU A 190 -8.38 -3.64 -0.86
CA GLU A 190 -8.82 -2.24 -0.89
C GLU A 190 -10.03 -2.03 -1.80
N LEU A 191 -10.10 -2.79 -2.91
CA LEU A 191 -11.28 -2.83 -3.76
C LEU A 191 -12.51 -3.29 -2.97
N ILE A 192 -12.39 -4.40 -2.23
CA ILE A 192 -13.47 -4.94 -1.39
C ILE A 192 -13.85 -3.92 -0.31
N ASN A 193 -12.87 -3.36 0.39
CA ASN A 193 -13.08 -2.46 1.54
C ASN A 193 -13.38 -1.00 1.16
N TYR A 194 -13.47 -0.70 -0.15
CA TYR A 194 -13.97 0.58 -0.63
C TYR A 194 -15.47 0.76 -0.34
N PHE A 195 -16.26 -0.32 -0.34
CA PHE A 195 -17.72 -0.20 -0.32
C PHE A 195 -18.33 -0.18 1.08
N HIS A 196 -19.52 0.42 1.19
CA HIS A 196 -20.32 0.33 2.41
C HIS A 196 -20.89 -1.08 2.56
N TYR A 197 -20.91 -1.58 3.79
CA TYR A 197 -21.57 -2.83 4.19
C TYR A 197 -22.48 -2.57 5.39
N SER A 198 -23.66 -3.18 5.37
CA SER A 198 -24.78 -2.94 6.30
C SER A 198 -24.76 -3.87 7.52
N TYR A 199 -23.59 -4.43 7.84
CA TYR A 199 -23.41 -5.22 9.06
C TYR A 199 -23.71 -4.37 10.31
N PRO A 200 -24.54 -4.85 11.26
CA PRO A 200 -24.89 -4.06 12.44
C PRO A 200 -23.67 -3.65 13.27
N ALA A 201 -23.71 -2.45 13.83
CA ALA A 201 -22.66 -1.96 14.74
C ALA A 201 -22.59 -2.82 16.01
N PRO A 202 -21.40 -2.92 16.65
CA PRO A 202 -21.29 -3.59 17.94
C PRO A 202 -22.16 -2.89 19.00
N ARG A 203 -22.52 -3.64 20.04
CA ARG A 203 -23.17 -3.09 21.25
C ARG A 203 -22.18 -2.16 21.98
N ASN A 204 -22.70 -1.25 22.81
CA ASN A 204 -21.92 -0.19 23.46
C ASN A 204 -20.78 -0.67 24.38
N ASP A 205 -20.73 -1.97 24.70
CA ASP A 205 -19.72 -2.63 25.53
C ASP A 205 -18.55 -3.23 24.73
N SER A 206 -18.58 -3.17 23.40
CA SER A 206 -17.50 -3.69 22.55
C SER A 206 -17.11 -2.70 21.45
N LEU A 207 -15.80 -2.59 21.19
CA LEU A 207 -15.28 -1.82 20.05
C LEU A 207 -15.50 -2.53 18.71
N PHE A 208 -15.61 -3.85 18.73
CA PHE A 208 -15.70 -4.67 17.52
C PHE A 208 -16.78 -5.76 17.63
N THR A 209 -17.35 -6.12 16.50
CA THR A 209 -18.15 -7.34 16.34
C THR A 209 -17.73 -8.05 15.04
N ILE A 210 -17.84 -9.37 15.03
CA ILE A 210 -17.40 -10.22 13.92
C ILE A 210 -18.63 -10.91 13.34
N TYR A 211 -18.81 -10.80 12.02
CA TYR A 211 -19.80 -11.53 11.24
C TYR A 211 -19.10 -12.47 10.27
N SER A 212 -19.80 -13.53 9.88
CA SER A 212 -19.26 -14.49 8.92
C SER A 212 -20.33 -15.10 8.05
N ASN A 213 -19.95 -15.40 6.81
CA ASN A 213 -20.76 -16.18 5.86
C ASN A 213 -19.90 -17.29 5.29
N TYR A 214 -20.49 -18.47 5.06
CA TYR A 214 -19.79 -19.61 4.46
C TYR A 214 -20.66 -20.29 3.41
N THR A 215 -20.24 -20.26 2.15
CA THR A 215 -21.03 -20.74 1.00
C THR A 215 -20.19 -21.52 0.01
N ASP A 216 -20.82 -22.13 -1.00
CA ASP A 216 -20.14 -22.54 -2.22
C ASP A 216 -19.46 -21.35 -2.93
N CYS A 217 -18.38 -21.63 -3.67
CA CYS A 217 -17.65 -20.64 -4.44
C CYS A 217 -18.17 -20.56 -5.89
N PRO A 218 -18.59 -19.37 -6.37
CA PRO A 218 -19.24 -19.24 -7.68
C PRO A 218 -18.28 -19.42 -8.86
N TRP A 219 -16.98 -19.17 -8.69
CA TRP A 219 -15.96 -19.36 -9.75
C TRP A 219 -15.24 -20.71 -9.68
N ASN A 220 -15.39 -21.46 -8.58
CA ASN A 220 -14.76 -22.76 -8.39
C ASN A 220 -15.64 -23.69 -7.55
N LYS A 221 -16.37 -24.59 -8.22
CA LYS A 221 -17.36 -25.48 -7.57
C LYS A 221 -16.78 -26.48 -6.57
N ALA A 222 -15.47 -26.75 -6.63
CA ALA A 222 -14.81 -27.62 -5.65
C ALA A 222 -14.54 -26.90 -4.33
N ASN A 223 -14.56 -25.57 -4.35
CA ASN A 223 -14.17 -24.74 -3.22
C ASN A 223 -15.39 -24.04 -2.61
N ASN A 224 -15.19 -23.54 -1.40
CA ASN A 224 -16.15 -22.74 -0.65
C ASN A 224 -15.58 -21.34 -0.41
N LEU A 225 -16.45 -20.36 -0.15
CA LEU A 225 -16.06 -19.03 0.28
C LEU A 225 -16.42 -18.80 1.73
N LEU A 226 -15.47 -18.29 2.50
CA LEU A 226 -15.67 -17.78 3.85
C LEU A 226 -15.45 -16.27 3.83
N GLU A 227 -16.48 -15.51 4.20
CA GLU A 227 -16.35 -14.09 4.52
C GLU A 227 -16.21 -13.92 6.03
N ILE A 228 -15.29 -13.03 6.43
CA ILE A 228 -15.18 -12.52 7.79
C ILE A 228 -15.32 -11.00 7.69
N ALA A 229 -16.40 -10.46 8.26
CA ALA A 229 -16.63 -9.03 8.34
C ALA A 229 -16.46 -8.54 9.78
N VAL A 230 -15.57 -7.57 9.99
CA VAL A 230 -15.28 -6.96 11.28
C VAL A 230 -15.86 -5.55 11.29
N ARG A 231 -16.86 -5.31 12.15
CA ARG A 231 -17.52 -4.02 12.28
C ARG A 231 -17.06 -3.31 13.55
N ALA A 232 -16.55 -2.09 13.38
CA ALA A 232 -16.14 -1.23 14.48
C ALA A 232 -17.30 -0.41 15.04
N GLN A 233 -17.18 0.00 16.30
CA GLN A 233 -18.13 0.89 16.96
C GLN A 233 -18.22 2.23 16.21
N GLN A 234 -19.45 2.70 16.02
CA GLN A 234 -19.71 4.02 15.46
C GLN A 234 -19.91 5.01 16.59
N ILE A 235 -18.97 5.94 16.73
CA ILE A 235 -19.08 7.08 17.63
C ILE A 235 -19.97 8.14 16.95
N ALA A 236 -20.99 8.60 17.67
CA ALA A 236 -21.86 9.67 17.19
C ALA A 236 -21.06 10.96 16.95
N THR A 237 -21.33 11.65 15.85
CA THR A 237 -20.58 12.84 15.42
C THR A 237 -20.51 13.93 16.49
N ASP A 238 -21.59 14.13 17.26
CA ASP A 238 -21.66 15.13 18.32
C ASP A 238 -20.81 14.78 19.55
N SER A 239 -20.55 13.49 19.74
CA SER A 239 -19.69 12.93 20.78
C SER A 239 -18.22 12.89 20.37
N LEU A 240 -17.88 13.21 19.12
CA LEU A 240 -16.49 13.28 18.68
C LEU A 240 -15.77 14.44 19.37
N PRO A 241 -14.50 14.25 19.79
CA PRO A 241 -13.71 15.31 20.41
C PRO A 241 -13.51 16.48 19.45
N ALA A 242 -13.23 17.67 20.00
CA ALA A 242 -12.93 18.86 19.19
C ALA A 242 -11.66 18.63 18.36
N SER A 243 -11.65 19.12 17.12
CA SER A 243 -10.51 18.97 16.21
C SER A 243 -9.66 20.24 16.14
N ASN A 244 -8.34 20.08 16.15
CA ASN A 244 -7.36 21.07 15.71
C ASN A 244 -6.72 20.55 14.43
N LEU A 245 -7.14 21.10 13.29
CA LEU A 245 -6.71 20.65 11.96
C LEU A 245 -5.76 21.67 11.35
N VAL A 246 -4.53 21.26 11.08
CA VAL A 246 -3.58 22.07 10.31
C VAL A 246 -3.53 21.55 8.88
N PHE A 247 -4.05 22.33 7.95
CA PHE A 247 -4.00 22.04 6.53
C PHE A 247 -2.62 22.41 5.99
N LEU A 248 -1.85 21.42 5.59
CA LEU A 248 -0.56 21.57 4.96
C LEU A 248 -0.74 21.34 3.45
N ILE A 249 -0.83 22.43 2.69
CA ILE A 249 -1.26 22.41 1.29
C ILE A 249 -0.09 22.70 0.35
N ASP A 250 0.15 21.78 -0.57
CA ASP A 250 1.03 21.96 -1.71
C ASP A 250 0.40 22.93 -2.71
N ILE A 251 1.11 24.02 -3.00
CA ILE A 251 0.76 24.99 -4.04
C ILE A 251 1.88 25.14 -5.07
N SER A 252 2.73 24.13 -5.23
CA SER A 252 3.77 24.11 -6.25
C SER A 252 3.20 24.22 -7.67
N GLY A 253 4.03 24.61 -8.64
CA GLY A 253 3.58 24.78 -10.02
C GLY A 253 2.92 23.53 -10.63
N SER A 254 3.29 22.32 -10.18
CA SER A 254 2.69 21.08 -10.67
C SER A 254 1.24 20.90 -10.22
N MET A 255 0.79 21.59 -9.17
CA MET A 255 -0.57 21.57 -8.64
C MET A 255 -1.58 22.35 -9.49
N GLY A 256 -1.14 23.04 -10.55
CA GLY A 256 -1.98 23.93 -11.36
C GLY A 256 -3.02 23.25 -12.26
N THR A 257 -3.05 21.92 -12.36
CA THR A 257 -4.00 21.21 -13.25
C THR A 257 -5.38 21.03 -12.60
N PRO A 258 -6.48 20.92 -13.37
CA PRO A 258 -7.84 20.84 -12.82
C PRO A 258 -8.09 19.73 -11.79
N ASN A 259 -7.41 18.59 -11.93
CA ASN A 259 -7.49 17.45 -11.03
C ASN A 259 -6.56 17.54 -9.80
N LYS A 260 -5.95 18.71 -9.53
CA LYS A 260 -5.02 18.95 -8.42
C LYS A 260 -5.51 20.08 -7.50
N LEU A 261 -4.88 21.26 -7.50
CA LEU A 261 -5.27 22.35 -6.59
C LEU A 261 -6.76 22.75 -6.72
N PRO A 262 -7.36 22.86 -7.93
CA PRO A 262 -8.79 23.15 -8.04
C PRO A 262 -9.67 22.04 -7.43
N LEU A 263 -9.30 20.77 -7.61
CA LEU A 263 -9.98 19.65 -6.97
C LEU A 263 -9.78 19.65 -5.44
N LEU A 264 -8.59 19.99 -4.97
CA LEU A 264 -8.27 20.15 -3.54
C LEU A 264 -9.12 21.26 -2.92
N GLN A 265 -9.21 22.43 -3.55
CA GLN A 265 -10.06 23.53 -3.10
C GLN A 265 -11.53 23.09 -3.01
N ALA A 266 -12.04 22.37 -4.01
CA ALA A 266 -13.38 21.82 -3.99
C ALA A 266 -13.57 20.78 -2.87
N ALA A 267 -12.59 19.90 -2.66
CA ALA A 267 -12.60 18.90 -1.60
C ALA A 267 -12.58 19.52 -0.19
N PHE A 268 -11.73 20.53 0.01
CA PHE A 268 -11.60 21.22 1.29
C PHE A 268 -12.84 22.08 1.59
N ARG A 269 -13.54 22.59 0.57
CA ARG A 269 -14.85 23.21 0.75
C ARG A 269 -15.86 22.25 1.36
N VAL A 270 -15.86 20.98 0.95
CA VAL A 270 -16.70 19.94 1.57
C VAL A 270 -16.31 19.73 3.04
N LEU A 271 -15.02 19.62 3.32
CA LEU A 271 -14.51 19.46 4.70
C LEU A 271 -14.92 20.63 5.59
N VAL A 272 -14.65 21.87 5.16
CA VAL A 272 -14.94 23.10 5.92
C VAL A 272 -16.44 23.23 6.24
N ASN A 273 -17.30 22.83 5.31
CA ASN A 273 -18.75 22.84 5.54
C ASN A 273 -19.20 21.86 6.63
N ASN A 274 -18.44 20.80 6.90
CA ASN A 274 -18.70 19.82 7.95
C ASN A 274 -18.05 20.17 9.30
N LEU A 275 -17.26 21.25 9.38
CA LEU A 275 -16.67 21.70 10.65
C LEU A 275 -17.73 22.19 11.62
N ARG A 276 -17.48 21.92 12.91
CA ARG A 276 -18.30 22.37 14.04
C ARG A 276 -17.69 23.64 14.63
N PRO A 277 -18.46 24.44 15.39
CA PRO A 277 -17.94 25.65 16.05
C PRO A 277 -16.77 25.39 17.02
N ARG A 278 -16.72 24.18 17.59
CA ARG A 278 -15.65 23.75 18.50
C ARG A 278 -14.35 23.32 17.80
N ASP A 279 -14.41 23.09 16.48
CA ASP A 279 -13.24 22.69 15.69
C ASP A 279 -12.42 23.93 15.30
N ARG A 280 -11.14 23.75 15.00
CA ARG A 280 -10.20 24.82 14.63
C ARG A 280 -9.41 24.42 13.40
N VAL A 281 -9.14 25.38 12.53
CA VAL A 281 -8.36 25.21 11.30
C VAL A 281 -7.24 26.25 11.21
N ALA A 282 -6.04 25.80 10.87
CA ALA A 282 -4.96 26.64 10.37
C ALA A 282 -4.56 26.17 8.96
N ILE A 283 -4.07 27.08 8.12
CA ILE A 283 -3.62 26.75 6.77
C ILE A 283 -2.17 27.16 6.60
N VAL A 284 -1.32 26.19 6.34
CA VAL A 284 0.06 26.34 5.89
C VAL A 284 0.10 25.95 4.42
N ALA A 285 0.54 26.85 3.57
CA ALA A 285 0.77 26.55 2.16
C ALA A 285 2.26 26.54 1.86
N TYR A 286 2.69 25.67 0.96
CA TYR A 286 4.07 25.63 0.51
C TYR A 286 4.17 25.50 -1.00
N ALA A 287 5.03 26.33 -1.55
CA ALA A 287 5.74 26.08 -2.78
C ALA A 287 7.22 26.20 -2.43
N GLY A 288 7.86 27.36 -2.62
CA GLY A 288 9.29 27.51 -2.36
C GLY A 288 9.68 27.77 -0.90
N ALA A 289 8.83 28.45 -0.14
CA ALA A 289 8.97 28.60 1.30
C ALA A 289 7.59 28.40 1.95
N PRO A 290 7.51 27.76 3.12
CA PRO A 290 6.24 27.61 3.81
C PRO A 290 5.73 28.95 4.33
N GLY A 291 4.43 29.18 4.20
CA GLY A 291 3.76 30.36 4.70
C GLY A 291 2.48 30.02 5.44
N LEU A 292 2.24 30.69 6.57
CA LEU A 292 0.97 30.66 7.26
C LEU A 292 -0.05 31.52 6.49
N VAL A 293 -0.96 30.86 5.77
CA VAL A 293 -2.03 31.51 4.99
C VAL A 293 -3.20 31.89 5.88
N LEU A 294 -3.53 31.03 6.85
CA LEU A 294 -4.61 31.26 7.80
C LEU A 294 -4.15 30.88 9.21
N PRO A 295 -4.10 31.83 10.16
CA PRO A 295 -3.86 31.50 11.57
C PRO A 295 -5.02 30.68 12.13
N CYS A 296 -4.79 29.97 13.24
CA CYS A 296 -5.78 29.10 13.87
C CYS A 296 -7.13 29.80 14.08
N THR A 297 -8.13 29.35 13.31
CA THR A 297 -9.43 29.99 13.14
C THR A 297 -10.53 28.99 13.53
N PRO A 298 -11.52 29.39 14.36
CA PRO A 298 -12.69 28.58 14.69
C PRO A 298 -13.49 28.09 13.47
N GLY A 299 -14.01 26.87 13.52
CA GLY A 299 -14.69 26.20 12.41
C GLY A 299 -16.06 26.79 12.03
N ASP A 300 -16.63 27.67 12.87
CA ASP A 300 -17.82 28.44 12.54
C ASP A 300 -17.53 29.65 11.63
N GLN A 301 -16.26 30.10 11.55
CA GLN A 301 -15.82 31.15 10.62
C GLN A 301 -15.60 30.59 9.19
N LYS A 302 -16.59 29.87 8.67
CA LYS A 302 -16.51 29.14 7.39
C LYS A 302 -16.09 30.02 6.23
N GLU A 303 -16.68 31.21 6.09
CA GLU A 303 -16.35 32.14 5.00
C GLU A 303 -14.88 32.55 5.02
N LYS A 304 -14.33 32.83 6.20
CA LYS A 304 -12.92 33.20 6.34
C LYS A 304 -11.99 32.06 5.92
N ILE A 305 -12.31 30.83 6.33
CA ILE A 305 -11.54 29.63 5.96
C ILE A 305 -11.64 29.36 4.46
N LEU A 306 -12.86 29.43 3.89
CA LEU A 306 -13.09 29.22 2.47
C LEU A 306 -12.38 30.25 1.60
N ASN A 307 -12.44 31.53 1.98
CA ASN A 307 -11.71 32.58 1.28
C ASN A 307 -10.20 32.28 1.25
N ALA A 308 -9.62 31.89 2.39
CA ALA A 308 -8.20 31.55 2.46
C ALA A 308 -7.82 30.36 1.54
N ILE A 309 -8.72 29.39 1.37
CA ILE A 309 -8.54 28.27 0.44
C ILE A 309 -8.65 28.74 -1.02
N ASP A 310 -9.64 29.58 -1.33
CA ASP A 310 -9.92 30.08 -2.68
C ASP A 310 -8.81 31.00 -3.21
N TYR A 311 -8.10 31.72 -2.32
CA TYR A 311 -6.95 32.55 -2.68
C TYR A 311 -5.65 31.77 -2.96
N LEU A 312 -5.62 30.46 -2.71
CA LEU A 312 -4.46 29.64 -3.03
C LEU A 312 -4.24 29.58 -4.55
N SER A 313 -2.99 29.74 -4.98
CA SER A 313 -2.61 29.72 -6.38
C SER A 313 -1.35 28.89 -6.57
N ALA A 314 -1.30 28.08 -7.62
CA ALA A 314 -0.16 27.23 -7.92
C ALA A 314 1.02 28.05 -8.48
N GLY A 315 2.23 27.86 -7.95
CA GLY A 315 3.45 28.47 -8.49
C GLY A 315 4.67 28.24 -7.59
N GLY A 316 5.86 28.19 -8.20
CA GLY A 316 7.14 28.01 -7.49
C GLY A 316 7.62 26.55 -7.43
N ALA A 317 8.87 26.37 -6.98
CA ALA A 317 9.45 25.06 -6.62
C ALA A 317 8.81 24.54 -5.32
N THR A 318 9.16 23.34 -4.85
CA THR A 318 8.59 22.75 -3.62
C THR A 318 9.56 22.89 -2.43
N ALA A 319 9.09 22.93 -1.17
CA ALA A 319 9.90 23.04 0.06
C ALA A 319 9.19 22.32 1.22
N GLY A 320 9.03 21.00 1.08
CA GLY A 320 8.18 20.19 1.96
C GLY A 320 8.64 20.13 3.43
N GLU A 321 9.95 20.05 3.68
CA GLU A 321 10.45 19.81 5.05
C GLU A 321 10.13 20.95 6.03
N ALA A 322 10.47 22.19 5.65
CA ALA A 322 10.17 23.35 6.48
C ALA A 322 8.66 23.52 6.68
N ALA A 323 7.86 23.09 5.69
CA ALA A 323 6.41 23.17 5.73
C ALA A 323 5.79 22.20 6.76
N ILE A 324 6.26 20.95 6.82
CA ILE A 324 5.77 20.00 7.83
C ILE A 324 6.22 20.36 9.24
N GLN A 325 7.43 20.91 9.42
CA GLN A 325 7.87 21.41 10.72
C GLN A 325 7.00 22.57 11.20
N MET A 326 6.72 23.55 10.32
CA MET A 326 5.83 24.67 10.61
C MET A 326 4.41 24.19 10.94
N ALA A 327 3.88 23.23 10.16
CA ALA A 327 2.55 22.67 10.42
C ALA A 327 2.46 21.99 11.78
N TYR A 328 3.46 21.20 12.17
CA TYR A 328 3.51 20.59 13.50
C TYR A 328 3.69 21.62 14.61
N GLN A 329 4.49 22.66 14.39
CA GLN A 329 4.63 23.75 15.37
C GLN A 329 3.27 24.42 15.63
N ILE A 330 2.53 24.78 14.58
CA ILE A 330 1.20 25.39 14.72
C ILE A 330 0.22 24.43 15.39
N ALA A 331 0.30 23.14 15.08
CA ALA A 331 -0.53 22.12 15.72
C ALA A 331 -0.25 22.04 17.23
N ASP A 332 1.02 22.08 17.64
CA ASP A 332 1.44 22.07 19.05
C ASP A 332 1.04 23.35 19.78
N GLU A 333 1.22 24.52 19.15
CA GLU A 333 0.83 25.82 19.72
C GLU A 333 -0.69 25.94 19.97
N ASN A 334 -1.50 25.20 19.19
CA ASN A 334 -2.95 25.20 19.27
C ASN A 334 -3.51 23.87 19.78
N PHE A 335 -2.69 23.07 20.45
CA PHE A 335 -3.02 21.71 20.86
C PHE A 335 -4.26 21.68 21.77
N ILE A 336 -5.21 20.82 21.44
CA ILE A 336 -6.41 20.58 22.23
C ILE A 336 -6.20 19.31 23.04
N LEU A 337 -6.16 19.44 24.38
CA LEU A 337 -6.08 18.29 25.28
C LEU A 337 -7.31 17.39 25.11
N ASN A 338 -7.10 16.08 24.94
CA ASN A 338 -8.13 15.10 24.60
C ASN A 338 -8.90 15.41 23.29
N GLY A 339 -8.34 16.29 22.46
CA GLY A 339 -8.85 16.65 21.13
C GLY A 339 -8.25 15.79 20.02
N ASN A 340 -8.79 15.95 18.81
CA ASN A 340 -8.20 15.40 17.59
C ASN A 340 -7.22 16.43 17.01
N ASN A 341 -5.93 16.30 17.33
CA ASN A 341 -4.88 17.16 16.79
C ASN A 341 -4.26 16.50 15.56
N ARG A 342 -4.37 17.15 14.40
CA ARG A 342 -4.01 16.50 13.14
C ARG A 342 -3.45 17.48 12.12
N VAL A 343 -2.35 17.10 11.49
CA VAL A 343 -1.87 17.69 10.25
C VAL A 343 -2.50 16.94 9.08
N ILE A 344 -3.07 17.66 8.12
CA ILE A 344 -3.59 17.11 6.88
C ILE A 344 -2.70 17.61 5.75
N LEU A 345 -1.79 16.75 5.28
CA LEU A 345 -0.93 17.00 4.13
C LEU A 345 -1.72 16.74 2.84
N ALA A 346 -1.81 17.73 1.96
CA ALA A 346 -2.48 17.62 0.67
C ALA A 346 -1.53 18.02 -0.46
N THR A 347 -1.19 17.07 -1.34
CA THR A 347 -0.14 17.23 -2.35
C THR A 347 -0.41 16.38 -3.59
N ASP A 348 0.26 16.69 -4.71
CA ASP A 348 0.37 15.77 -5.85
C ASP A 348 1.46 14.71 -5.67
N GLY A 349 2.06 14.71 -4.47
CA GLY A 349 3.00 13.73 -3.97
C GLY A 349 4.47 14.14 -4.09
N ASP A 350 4.78 15.35 -4.55
CA ASP A 350 6.15 15.87 -4.52
C ASP A 350 6.56 16.38 -3.13
N PHE A 351 6.64 15.49 -2.15
CA PHE A 351 7.08 15.85 -0.81
C PHE A 351 8.60 15.61 -0.62
N ASN A 352 9.42 16.20 -1.51
CA ASN A 352 10.85 15.89 -1.64
C ASN A 352 11.79 17.11 -1.67
N VAL A 353 11.53 18.15 -0.88
CA VAL A 353 12.43 19.31 -0.92
C VAL A 353 12.88 19.76 0.47
N GLY A 354 14.14 19.45 0.73
CA GLY A 354 14.94 19.64 1.95
C GLY A 354 16.27 18.89 1.81
N GLN A 355 17.25 19.16 2.68
CA GLN A 355 18.54 18.42 2.72
C GLN A 355 18.47 17.11 3.53
N THR A 356 17.26 16.75 3.96
CA THR A 356 16.98 15.76 4.99
C THR A 356 16.47 14.46 4.36
N SER A 357 16.88 13.31 4.93
CA SER A 357 16.56 12.00 4.36
C SER A 357 15.10 11.61 4.64
N ASP A 358 14.53 10.67 3.85
CA ASP A 358 13.19 10.12 4.11
C ASP A 358 13.05 9.59 5.54
N GLN A 359 14.13 9.02 6.09
CA GLN A 359 14.15 8.47 7.45
C GLN A 359 13.97 9.56 8.52
N ASP A 360 14.61 10.71 8.37
CA ASP A 360 14.50 11.80 9.35
C ASP A 360 13.08 12.38 9.37
N MET A 361 12.40 12.38 8.23
CA MET A 361 10.99 12.77 8.12
C MET A 361 10.07 11.75 8.79
N GLU A 362 10.30 10.45 8.56
CA GLU A 362 9.58 9.39 9.28
C GLU A 362 9.78 9.51 10.79
N ASP A 363 11.03 9.74 11.24
CA ASP A 363 11.37 9.90 12.66
C ASP A 363 10.68 11.12 13.28
N LEU A 364 10.63 12.25 12.55
CA LEU A 364 9.88 13.43 12.96
C LEU A 364 8.40 13.11 13.14
N ILE A 365 7.78 12.44 12.17
CA ILE A 365 6.36 12.09 12.19
C ILE A 365 6.07 11.12 13.34
N MET A 366 6.90 10.10 13.55
CA MET A 366 6.76 9.17 14.67
C MET A 366 6.85 9.88 16.01
N LYS A 367 7.80 10.81 16.17
CA LYS A 367 7.93 11.62 17.38
C LYS A 367 6.73 12.53 17.62
N LYS A 368 6.18 13.16 16.57
CA LYS A 368 5.02 14.05 16.68
C LYS A 368 3.73 13.31 17.00
N LYS A 369 3.58 12.12 16.43
CA LYS A 369 2.54 11.16 16.80
C LYS A 369 2.60 10.79 18.29
N GLU A 370 3.78 10.55 18.86
CA GLU A 370 3.92 10.29 20.30
C GLU A 370 3.48 11.49 21.15
N GLY A 371 3.65 12.71 20.62
CA GLY A 371 3.12 13.95 21.19
C GLY A 371 1.61 14.15 21.00
N GLY A 372 0.92 13.24 20.32
CA GLY A 372 -0.54 13.29 20.10
C GLY A 372 -0.99 14.07 18.86
N VAL A 373 -0.07 14.47 17.98
CA VAL A 373 -0.41 15.10 16.69
C VAL A 373 -0.28 14.09 15.55
N LEU A 374 -1.40 13.76 14.93
CA LEU A 374 -1.49 12.73 13.88
C LEU A 374 -1.27 13.32 12.48
N LEU A 375 -0.91 12.48 11.51
CA LEU A 375 -0.73 12.88 10.10
C LEU A 375 -1.70 12.13 9.17
N THR A 376 -2.54 12.87 8.46
CA THR A 376 -3.30 12.36 7.31
C THR A 376 -2.67 12.87 6.02
N CYS A 377 -2.52 12.00 5.03
CA CYS A 377 -2.00 12.36 3.72
C CYS A 377 -3.12 12.24 2.66
N LEU A 378 -3.28 13.27 1.84
CA LEU A 378 -4.25 13.35 0.76
C LEU A 378 -3.51 13.56 -0.56
N GLY A 379 -3.71 12.62 -1.48
CA GLY A 379 -3.17 12.69 -2.82
C GLY A 379 -4.13 13.29 -3.82
N PHE A 380 -3.63 14.19 -4.67
CA PHE A 380 -4.42 14.80 -5.75
C PHE A 380 -3.68 14.70 -7.09
N GLY A 381 -4.32 14.13 -8.11
CA GLY A 381 -3.79 14.07 -9.47
C GLY A 381 -2.37 13.48 -9.57
N MET A 382 -2.02 12.57 -8.65
CA MET A 382 -0.68 12.00 -8.50
C MET A 382 -0.34 11.03 -9.64
N LYS A 383 0.96 10.91 -9.93
CA LYS A 383 1.58 9.78 -10.63
C LYS A 383 2.55 9.07 -9.66
N ASP A 384 2.16 7.86 -9.27
CA ASP A 384 2.86 6.71 -8.67
C ASP A 384 3.92 6.73 -7.56
N TYR A 385 5.17 7.19 -7.76
CA TYR A 385 6.23 6.93 -6.75
C TYR A 385 5.85 7.50 -5.37
N LYS A 386 4.97 8.48 -5.42
CA LYS A 386 4.55 9.35 -4.36
C LYS A 386 3.42 8.76 -3.50
N ASP A 387 2.63 7.84 -4.03
CA ASP A 387 1.53 7.18 -3.29
C ASP A 387 2.09 6.32 -2.16
N SER A 388 3.09 5.48 -2.47
CA SER A 388 3.74 4.62 -1.48
C SER A 388 4.42 5.42 -0.36
N LYS A 389 5.02 6.57 -0.69
CA LYS A 389 5.60 7.48 0.30
C LYS A 389 4.54 8.12 1.18
N LEU A 390 3.48 8.70 0.62
CA LEU A 390 2.42 9.34 1.40
C LEU A 390 1.68 8.34 2.29
N GLU A 391 1.43 7.13 1.80
CA GLU A 391 0.89 6.00 2.55
C GLU A 391 1.81 5.64 3.72
N THR A 392 3.12 5.53 3.48
CA THR A 392 4.11 5.29 4.53
C THR A 392 4.10 6.39 5.58
N LEU A 393 4.13 7.67 5.17
CA LEU A 393 4.12 8.81 6.11
C LEU A 393 2.82 8.84 6.94
N ALA A 394 1.66 8.63 6.32
CA ALA A 394 0.38 8.56 7.02
C ALA A 394 0.36 7.41 8.05
N SER A 395 0.80 6.22 7.64
CA SER A 395 0.91 5.05 8.51
C SER A 395 1.82 5.33 9.72
N LYS A 396 3.01 5.90 9.49
CA LYS A 396 3.95 6.29 10.56
C LYS A 396 3.35 7.33 11.50
N GLY A 397 2.54 8.24 10.97
CA GLY A 397 1.84 9.30 11.71
C GLY A 397 0.52 8.89 12.33
N ASN A 398 0.18 7.60 12.35
CA ASN A 398 -1.09 7.07 12.84
C ASN A 398 -2.32 7.77 12.23
N GLY A 399 -2.26 8.09 10.94
CA GLY A 399 -3.41 8.59 10.21
C GLY A 399 -3.62 7.89 8.89
N ASN A 400 -4.56 8.42 8.13
CA ASN A 400 -5.07 7.76 6.94
C ASN A 400 -4.45 8.36 5.68
N PHE A 401 -4.32 7.54 4.66
CA PHE A 401 -4.01 7.97 3.31
C PHE A 401 -5.27 7.87 2.44
N ALA A 402 -5.55 8.92 1.66
CA ALA A 402 -6.64 8.91 0.69
C ALA A 402 -6.19 9.51 -0.65
N TYR A 403 -6.52 8.84 -1.74
CA TYR A 403 -6.34 9.35 -3.09
C TYR A 403 -7.66 9.92 -3.60
N ILE A 404 -7.67 11.23 -3.86
CA ILE A 404 -8.85 11.95 -4.36
C ILE A 404 -8.73 12.10 -5.88
N ASP A 405 -9.43 11.24 -6.62
CA ASP A 405 -9.47 11.27 -8.09
C ASP A 405 -10.55 12.20 -8.64
N ASP A 406 -11.64 12.40 -7.88
CA ASP A 406 -12.73 13.30 -8.24
C ASP A 406 -13.47 13.87 -7.01
N LEU A 407 -14.48 14.73 -7.27
CA LEU A 407 -15.25 15.38 -6.21
C LEU A 407 -16.19 14.41 -5.47
N GLU A 408 -16.60 13.32 -6.10
CA GLU A 408 -17.43 12.29 -5.45
C GLU A 408 -16.61 11.54 -4.41
N GLU A 409 -15.34 11.27 -4.70
CA GLU A 409 -14.37 10.73 -3.74
C GLU A 409 -14.12 11.71 -2.58
N ALA A 410 -13.89 12.99 -2.87
CA ALA A 410 -13.76 14.00 -1.83
C ALA A 410 -15.00 14.06 -0.92
N THR A 411 -16.20 13.99 -1.51
CA THR A 411 -17.46 13.99 -0.76
C THR A 411 -17.60 12.74 0.09
N LYS A 412 -17.15 11.58 -0.42
CA LYS A 412 -17.09 10.35 0.37
C LYS A 412 -16.24 10.54 1.62
N VAL A 413 -14.99 10.96 1.42
CA VAL A 413 -13.98 11.08 2.48
C VAL A 413 -14.36 12.15 3.52
N PHE A 414 -14.81 13.33 3.09
CA PHE A 414 -14.99 14.48 3.99
C PHE A 414 -16.42 14.76 4.44
N ALA A 415 -17.45 14.23 3.78
CA ALA A 415 -18.83 14.41 4.23
C ALA A 415 -19.43 13.13 4.78
N ARG A 416 -19.32 12.01 4.05
CA ARG A 416 -19.99 10.76 4.43
C ARG A 416 -19.20 9.96 5.44
N GLU A 417 -17.89 9.91 5.29
CA GLU A 417 -16.98 9.12 6.10
C GLU A 417 -16.07 9.98 6.98
N PHE A 418 -16.41 11.26 7.17
CA PHE A 418 -15.63 12.22 7.97
C PHE A 418 -15.24 11.66 9.35
N GLY A 419 -16.23 11.14 10.09
CA GLY A 419 -16.02 10.54 11.41
C GLY A 419 -15.09 9.32 11.35
N SER A 420 -15.18 8.54 10.27
CA SER A 420 -14.42 7.32 10.11
C SER A 420 -12.98 7.59 9.65
N THR A 421 -12.77 8.56 8.77
CA THR A 421 -11.45 8.92 8.25
C THR A 421 -10.65 9.79 9.23
N LEU A 422 -11.27 10.59 10.08
CA LEU A 422 -10.52 11.49 10.96
C LEU A 422 -10.45 11.02 12.41
N PHE A 423 -11.29 10.08 12.82
CA PHE A 423 -11.36 9.60 14.20
C PHE A 423 -11.13 8.10 14.27
N THR A 424 -9.92 7.76 14.68
CA THR A 424 -9.49 6.40 14.99
C THR A 424 -10.22 5.90 16.24
N VAL A 425 -10.77 4.69 16.19
CA VAL A 425 -11.33 3.99 17.37
C VAL A 425 -10.35 2.97 17.93
N ALA A 426 -9.52 2.38 17.06
CA ALA A 426 -8.52 1.42 17.46
C ALA A 426 -7.29 1.46 16.53
N ARG A 427 -6.17 1.08 17.12
CA ARG A 427 -4.83 1.01 16.53
C ARG A 427 -4.30 -0.41 16.67
N ASP A 428 -3.26 -0.71 15.89
CA ASP A 428 -2.60 -2.01 15.89
C ASP A 428 -3.60 -3.17 15.67
N VAL A 429 -4.63 -2.92 14.86
CA VAL A 429 -5.71 -3.87 14.65
C VAL A 429 -5.24 -4.97 13.72
N ARG A 430 -5.38 -6.22 14.16
CA ARG A 430 -5.04 -7.40 13.35
C ARG A 430 -6.00 -8.54 13.61
N ALA A 431 -6.23 -9.34 12.58
CA ALA A 431 -6.97 -10.58 12.66
C ALA A 431 -6.03 -11.77 12.68
N GLN A 432 -6.43 -12.79 13.42
CA GLN A 432 -5.89 -14.13 13.37
C GLN A 432 -7.04 -15.11 13.18
N VAL A 433 -6.96 -15.92 12.13
CA VAL A 433 -7.97 -16.91 11.75
C VAL A 433 -7.34 -18.28 11.87
N ASN A 434 -7.79 -19.09 12.82
CA ASN A 434 -7.30 -20.44 13.06
C ASN A 434 -8.28 -21.45 12.47
N PHE A 435 -7.91 -22.10 11.37
CA PHE A 435 -8.75 -23.05 10.65
C PHE A 435 -8.72 -24.43 11.30
N ASN A 436 -9.86 -25.10 11.34
CA ASN A 436 -9.93 -26.49 11.80
C ASN A 436 -9.47 -27.44 10.68
N PRO A 437 -8.31 -28.13 10.80
CA PRO A 437 -7.81 -29.02 9.74
C PRO A 437 -8.70 -30.24 9.49
N ALA A 438 -9.58 -30.57 10.43
CA ALA A 438 -10.58 -31.63 10.24
C ALA A 438 -11.73 -31.23 9.31
N ARG A 439 -11.91 -29.93 9.02
CA ARG A 439 -12.94 -29.41 8.09
C ARG A 439 -12.33 -28.73 6.86
N VAL A 440 -11.18 -28.10 7.02
CA VAL A 440 -10.48 -27.32 5.99
C VAL A 440 -9.25 -28.08 5.56
N LYS A 441 -9.17 -28.45 4.28
CA LYS A 441 -7.95 -29.05 3.71
C LYS A 441 -6.91 -27.98 3.44
N SER A 442 -7.31 -26.91 2.75
CA SER A 442 -6.45 -25.76 2.49
C SER A 442 -7.28 -24.47 2.41
N TYR A 443 -6.64 -23.34 2.65
CA TYR A 443 -7.29 -22.02 2.60
C TYR A 443 -6.40 -21.00 1.89
N ARG A 444 -7.02 -19.97 1.33
CA ARG A 444 -6.35 -18.85 0.66
C ARG A 444 -7.05 -17.55 0.97
N LEU A 445 -6.34 -16.60 1.57
CA LEU A 445 -6.83 -15.24 1.77
C LEU A 445 -6.79 -14.49 0.44
N ILE A 446 -7.92 -13.96 -0.02
CA ILE A 446 -8.00 -13.18 -1.27
C ILE A 446 -7.68 -11.71 -0.97
N GLY A 447 -6.63 -11.17 -1.61
CA GLY A 447 -6.09 -9.85 -1.27
C GLY A 447 -5.18 -9.91 -0.04
N TYR A 448 -4.93 -8.75 0.58
CA TYR A 448 -4.11 -8.60 1.79
C TYR A 448 -2.66 -9.09 1.62
N GLU A 449 -2.14 -9.18 0.40
CA GLU A 449 -0.82 -9.76 0.13
C GLU A 449 0.32 -9.01 0.84
N ASN A 450 0.19 -7.69 0.99
CA ASN A 450 1.10 -6.82 1.73
C ASN A 450 0.79 -6.71 3.24
N LYS A 451 -0.28 -7.38 3.70
CA LYS A 451 -0.79 -7.28 5.08
C LYS A 451 -0.68 -8.60 5.85
N VAL A 452 -0.18 -9.67 5.23
CA VAL A 452 0.08 -10.95 5.91
C VAL A 452 1.15 -10.77 6.98
N LEU A 453 0.84 -11.20 8.19
CA LEU A 453 1.72 -11.15 9.34
C LEU A 453 2.34 -12.53 9.56
N LYS A 454 3.64 -12.57 9.84
CA LYS A 454 4.29 -13.80 10.28
C LYS A 454 3.72 -14.21 11.64
N GLU A 455 3.61 -15.51 11.86
CA GLU A 455 3.28 -16.06 13.19
C GLU A 455 4.30 -15.54 14.21
N ASP A 456 3.80 -14.95 15.29
CA ASP A 456 4.59 -14.52 16.43
C ASP A 456 3.98 -15.13 17.69
N ASN A 457 4.84 -15.79 18.48
CA ASN A 457 4.50 -16.38 19.76
C ASN A 457 4.64 -15.39 20.93
N SER A 458 5.05 -14.14 20.68
CA SER A 458 4.86 -13.07 21.64
C SER A 458 3.35 -12.83 21.79
N ASN A 459 2.86 -12.53 23.00
CA ASN A 459 1.43 -12.26 23.29
C ASN A 459 0.87 -11.01 22.56
N GLY A 460 1.43 -10.66 21.40
CA GLY A 460 0.94 -9.62 20.52
C GLY A 460 1.61 -8.28 20.68
N GLU A 461 2.54 -8.12 21.62
CA GLU A 461 3.09 -6.82 22.01
C GLU A 461 3.96 -6.17 20.92
N LYS A 462 4.60 -6.98 20.08
CA LYS A 462 5.61 -6.51 19.11
C LYS A 462 5.10 -6.32 17.68
N ILE A 463 3.94 -6.86 17.33
CA ILE A 463 3.39 -6.72 15.98
C ILE A 463 2.48 -5.49 15.91
N VAL A 464 2.87 -4.55 15.04
CA VAL A 464 2.07 -3.39 14.64
C VAL A 464 1.02 -3.84 13.62
N GLY A 465 -0.25 -3.54 13.90
CA GLY A 465 -1.40 -3.77 13.00
C GLY A 465 -1.84 -2.50 12.28
N GLY A 466 -3.02 -2.53 11.66
CA GLY A 466 -3.57 -1.37 10.95
C GLY A 466 -4.41 -0.44 11.83
N ILE A 467 -5.02 0.58 11.21
CA ILE A 467 -5.82 1.59 11.89
C ILE A 467 -7.28 1.41 11.51
N VAL A 468 -8.17 1.46 12.50
CA VAL A 468 -9.61 1.38 12.25
C VAL A 468 -10.31 2.62 12.77
N GLY A 469 -11.07 3.24 11.88
CA GLY A 469 -11.90 4.42 12.13
C GLY A 469 -13.28 4.12 12.68
N SER A 470 -13.93 5.14 13.23
CA SER A 470 -15.30 5.06 13.75
C SER A 470 -16.28 4.51 12.71
N GLY A 471 -16.99 3.44 13.04
CA GLY A 471 -18.01 2.82 12.18
C GLY A 471 -17.48 2.11 10.94
N HIS A 472 -16.17 1.94 10.79
CA HIS A 472 -15.60 1.17 9.68
C HIS A 472 -16.04 -0.30 9.73
N CYS A 473 -16.20 -0.88 8.54
CA CYS A 473 -16.43 -2.30 8.33
C CYS A 473 -15.33 -2.82 7.44
N VAL A 474 -14.62 -3.85 7.89
CA VAL A 474 -13.56 -4.50 7.12
C VAL A 474 -13.99 -5.90 6.76
N VAL A 475 -13.86 -6.27 5.50
CA VAL A 475 -14.25 -7.57 4.95
C VAL A 475 -13.00 -8.28 4.43
N ALA A 476 -12.78 -9.49 4.92
CA ALA A 476 -11.80 -10.44 4.41
C ALA A 476 -12.52 -11.65 3.83
N ILE A 477 -12.06 -12.14 2.67
CA ILE A 477 -12.62 -13.32 2.00
C ILE A 477 -11.55 -14.38 1.87
N TYR A 478 -11.88 -15.60 2.29
CA TYR A 478 -11.08 -16.79 2.06
C TYR A 478 -11.74 -17.68 1.02
N GLU A 479 -10.93 -18.21 0.11
CA GLU A 479 -11.27 -19.39 -0.67
C GLU A 479 -10.78 -20.63 0.08
N ILE A 480 -11.67 -21.60 0.32
CA ILE A 480 -11.42 -22.78 1.13
C ILE A 480 -11.59 -24.03 0.27
N GLU A 481 -10.58 -24.88 0.25
CA GLU A 481 -10.74 -26.27 -0.15
C GLU A 481 -11.23 -27.06 1.07
N PRO A 482 -12.48 -27.53 1.09
CA PRO A 482 -12.98 -28.32 2.20
C PRO A 482 -12.39 -29.74 2.18
N VAL A 483 -12.41 -30.43 3.32
CA VAL A 483 -12.20 -31.89 3.34
C VAL A 483 -13.38 -32.59 2.67
N ALA A 484 -13.16 -33.79 2.12
CA ALA A 484 -14.19 -34.54 1.38
C ALA A 484 -15.39 -34.95 2.25
N ALA A 485 -15.14 -35.30 3.52
CA ALA A 485 -16.16 -35.66 4.49
C ALA A 485 -16.12 -34.65 5.64
N ASP A 486 -16.95 -33.61 5.55
CA ASP A 486 -17.02 -32.55 6.57
C ASP A 486 -17.70 -33.09 7.84
N PRO A 487 -16.98 -33.22 8.97
CA PRO A 487 -17.57 -33.70 10.23
C PRO A 487 -18.51 -32.69 10.92
N GLY A 488 -18.57 -31.44 10.43
CA GLY A 488 -19.29 -30.35 11.09
C GLY A 488 -18.55 -29.81 12.32
N GLY A 489 -19.20 -28.90 13.06
CA GLY A 489 -18.60 -28.22 14.24
C GLY A 489 -17.87 -26.92 13.88
N THR A 490 -16.85 -26.54 14.65
CA THR A 490 -16.09 -25.30 14.42
C THR A 490 -15.31 -25.37 13.10
N LEU A 491 -15.55 -24.40 12.21
CA LEU A 491 -14.80 -24.20 10.97
C LEU A 491 -13.49 -23.47 11.26
N THR A 492 -13.57 -22.40 12.04
CA THR A 492 -12.42 -21.57 12.40
C THR A 492 -12.70 -20.76 13.66
N ASP A 493 -11.64 -20.42 14.39
CA ASP A 493 -11.67 -19.42 15.45
C ASP A 493 -11.04 -18.11 14.95
N VAL A 494 -11.77 -17.01 15.07
CA VAL A 494 -11.31 -15.68 14.65
C VAL A 494 -11.01 -14.84 15.88
N LYS A 495 -9.77 -14.36 15.97
CA LYS A 495 -9.30 -13.47 17.04
C LYS A 495 -8.86 -12.14 16.48
N ILE A 496 -9.43 -11.05 17.01
CA ILE A 496 -9.05 -9.68 16.67
C ILE A 496 -8.26 -9.11 17.84
N TRP A 497 -7.04 -8.65 17.57
CA TRP A 497 -6.22 -7.91 18.53
C TRP A 497 -6.27 -6.42 18.19
N TYR A 498 -6.31 -5.57 19.20
CA TYR A 498 -6.39 -4.12 19.01
C TYR A 498 -5.94 -3.33 20.25
N ARG A 499 -5.51 -2.08 20.05
CA ARG A 499 -5.36 -1.07 21.10
C ARG A 499 -6.43 0.01 20.92
N PRO A 500 -7.30 0.30 21.90
CA PRO A 500 -8.22 1.43 21.80
C PRO A 500 -7.49 2.76 21.51
N ALA A 501 -8.18 3.75 20.93
CA ALA A 501 -7.54 5.01 20.56
C ALA A 501 -6.89 5.75 21.75
N VAL A 502 -7.52 5.70 22.92
CA VAL A 502 -7.08 6.38 24.16
C VAL A 502 -6.23 5.49 25.07
N ASP A 503 -6.14 4.20 24.78
CA ASP A 503 -5.47 3.19 25.62
C ASP A 503 -4.25 2.62 24.87
N THR A 504 -3.18 2.36 25.59
CA THR A 504 -1.95 1.75 25.03
C THR A 504 -1.90 0.24 25.26
N THR A 505 -2.79 -0.30 26.10
CA THR A 505 -2.87 -1.74 26.38
C THR A 505 -3.47 -2.49 25.19
N MET A 506 -2.99 -3.72 24.99
CA MET A 506 -3.47 -4.60 23.93
C MET A 506 -4.68 -5.39 24.43
N HIS A 507 -5.78 -5.32 23.68
CA HIS A 507 -7.02 -6.05 23.93
C HIS A 507 -7.24 -7.08 22.83
N SER A 508 -8.12 -8.06 23.11
CA SER A 508 -8.55 -9.01 22.08
C SER A 508 -10.01 -9.40 22.20
N LEU A 509 -10.65 -9.64 21.06
CA LEU A 509 -11.96 -10.26 20.91
C LEU A 509 -11.80 -11.59 20.17
N GLU A 510 -12.52 -12.62 20.58
CA GLU A 510 -12.47 -13.93 19.92
C GLU A 510 -13.89 -14.44 19.61
N LYS A 511 -14.05 -15.09 18.45
CA LYS A 511 -15.31 -15.69 18.02
C LYS A 511 -15.06 -16.97 17.25
N SER A 512 -15.59 -18.08 17.77
CA SER A 512 -15.65 -19.36 17.05
C SER A 512 -16.75 -19.32 15.99
N LEU A 513 -16.41 -19.69 14.77
CA LEU A 513 -17.31 -19.76 13.62
C LEU A 513 -17.66 -21.21 13.34
N THR A 514 -18.90 -21.60 13.63
CA THR A 514 -19.44 -22.95 13.40
C THR A 514 -20.23 -23.05 12.09
N ASN A 515 -19.96 -22.16 11.12
CA ASN A 515 -20.76 -22.03 9.91
C ASN A 515 -20.90 -23.36 9.16
N ASN A 516 -22.15 -23.71 8.87
CA ASN A 516 -22.49 -24.74 7.88
C ASN A 516 -22.49 -24.11 6.49
N LYS A 517 -22.12 -24.89 5.47
CA LYS A 517 -22.09 -24.41 4.08
C LYS A 517 -23.51 -24.07 3.61
N GLY A 518 -23.75 -22.80 3.31
CA GLY A 518 -24.97 -22.32 2.64
C GLY A 518 -24.83 -22.27 1.12
N GLU A 519 -25.91 -21.87 0.45
CA GLU A 519 -25.92 -21.57 -0.99
C GLU A 519 -25.55 -20.10 -1.24
N PHE A 520 -24.58 -19.84 -2.11
CA PHE A 520 -24.08 -18.50 -2.43
C PHE A 520 -25.19 -17.56 -2.92
N VAL A 521 -26.12 -18.07 -3.73
CA VAL A 521 -27.25 -17.29 -4.24
C VAL A 521 -28.24 -16.84 -3.15
N LYS A 522 -28.22 -17.47 -1.97
CA LYS A 522 -29.07 -17.11 -0.81
C LYS A 522 -28.32 -16.27 0.23
N ALA A 523 -27.02 -16.06 0.07
CA ALA A 523 -26.24 -15.19 0.96
C ALA A 523 -26.72 -13.73 0.87
N SER A 524 -26.30 -12.90 1.83
CA SER A 524 -26.64 -11.47 1.84
C SER A 524 -26.14 -10.75 0.59
N ASP A 525 -26.83 -9.66 0.22
CA ASP A 525 -26.39 -8.78 -0.86
C ASP A 525 -24.95 -8.29 -0.63
N ASP A 526 -24.62 -7.95 0.61
CA ASP A 526 -23.27 -7.51 1.01
C ASP A 526 -22.21 -8.56 0.71
N PHE A 527 -22.42 -9.82 1.11
CA PHE A 527 -21.45 -10.88 0.83
C PHE A 527 -21.32 -11.15 -0.66
N ARG A 528 -22.45 -11.29 -1.37
CA ARG A 528 -22.44 -11.53 -2.82
C ARG A 528 -21.74 -10.37 -3.56
N PHE A 529 -21.98 -9.13 -3.13
CA PHE A 529 -21.33 -7.95 -3.69
C PHE A 529 -19.83 -7.97 -3.44
N ALA A 530 -19.39 -8.20 -2.20
CA ALA A 530 -17.97 -8.31 -1.85
C ALA A 530 -17.27 -9.40 -2.68
N ALA A 531 -17.90 -10.57 -2.85
CA ALA A 531 -17.39 -11.65 -3.69
C ALA A 531 -17.30 -11.25 -5.18
N SER A 532 -18.26 -10.45 -5.69
CA SER A 532 -18.18 -9.93 -7.07
C SER A 532 -17.01 -8.97 -7.26
N VAL A 533 -16.72 -8.14 -6.27
CA VAL A 533 -15.59 -7.20 -6.27
C VAL A 533 -14.27 -7.95 -6.16
N ALA A 534 -14.20 -8.98 -5.31
CA ALA A 534 -13.05 -9.87 -5.20
C ALA A 534 -12.73 -10.54 -6.55
N LEU A 535 -13.75 -11.12 -7.20
CA LEU A 535 -13.59 -11.72 -8.52
C LEU A 535 -13.17 -10.70 -9.57
N PHE A 536 -13.74 -9.49 -9.54
CA PHE A 536 -13.33 -8.41 -10.44
C PHE A 536 -11.85 -8.05 -10.26
N GLY A 537 -11.40 -7.88 -9.02
CA GLY A 537 -9.99 -7.62 -8.70
C GLY A 537 -9.08 -8.74 -9.20
N MET A 538 -9.46 -10.00 -8.98
CA MET A 538 -8.73 -11.16 -9.50
C MET A 538 -8.66 -11.16 -11.05
N LEU A 539 -9.73 -10.81 -11.74
CA LEU A 539 -9.74 -10.74 -13.21
C LEU A 539 -8.81 -9.64 -13.74
N VAL A 540 -8.89 -8.43 -13.18
CA VAL A 540 -8.07 -7.30 -13.63
C VAL A 540 -6.58 -7.51 -13.30
N ARG A 541 -6.28 -8.15 -12.16
CA ARG A 541 -4.92 -8.53 -11.79
C ARG A 541 -4.40 -9.78 -12.53
N LYS A 542 -5.22 -10.41 -13.39
CA LYS A 542 -4.88 -11.65 -14.11
C LYS A 542 -4.50 -12.81 -13.17
N SER A 543 -5.23 -12.94 -12.06
CA SER A 543 -5.06 -13.99 -11.05
C SER A 543 -5.07 -15.39 -11.67
N HIS A 544 -4.17 -16.25 -11.17
CA HIS A 544 -4.13 -17.67 -11.52
C HIS A 544 -5.30 -18.46 -10.95
N TYR A 545 -6.01 -17.89 -9.98
CA TYR A 545 -7.07 -18.56 -9.22
C TYR A 545 -8.47 -17.99 -9.53
N LYS A 546 -8.61 -17.23 -10.62
CA LYS A 546 -9.92 -16.77 -11.10
C LYS A 546 -10.88 -17.92 -11.46
N GLY A 547 -10.38 -19.16 -11.58
CA GLY A 547 -11.16 -20.34 -11.89
C GLY A 547 -11.96 -20.18 -13.20
N THR A 548 -13.25 -20.49 -13.13
CA THR A 548 -14.21 -20.26 -14.23
C THR A 548 -14.82 -18.84 -14.24
N GLY A 549 -14.33 -17.98 -13.35
CA GLY A 549 -14.80 -16.61 -13.21
C GLY A 549 -14.62 -15.80 -14.49
N SER A 550 -15.58 -14.91 -14.76
CA SER A 550 -15.58 -14.06 -15.94
C SER A 550 -16.17 -12.69 -15.64
N ILE A 551 -15.90 -11.71 -16.49
CA ILE A 551 -16.47 -10.37 -16.34
C ILE A 551 -18.00 -10.38 -16.42
N ASN A 552 -18.59 -11.37 -17.10
CA ASN A 552 -20.04 -11.58 -17.13
C ASN A 552 -20.54 -12.06 -15.77
N MET A 553 -19.87 -13.05 -15.17
CA MET A 553 -20.17 -13.52 -13.82
C MET A 553 -20.08 -12.37 -12.79
N VAL A 554 -19.03 -11.55 -12.86
CA VAL A 554 -18.91 -10.33 -12.04
C VAL A 554 -20.12 -9.41 -12.23
N THR A 555 -20.48 -9.12 -13.49
CA THR A 555 -21.61 -8.26 -13.82
C THR A 555 -22.92 -8.81 -13.25
N ASP A 556 -23.15 -10.11 -13.38
CA ASP A 556 -24.39 -10.76 -12.96
C ASP A 556 -24.51 -10.81 -11.44
N ILE A 557 -23.44 -11.16 -10.73
CA ILE A 557 -23.45 -11.14 -9.26
C ILE A 557 -23.68 -9.71 -8.76
N ALA A 558 -22.85 -8.75 -9.19
CA ALA A 558 -22.92 -7.37 -8.71
C ALA A 558 -24.29 -6.71 -8.99
N LYS A 559 -24.91 -7.00 -10.15
CA LYS A 559 -26.22 -6.46 -10.52
C LYS A 559 -27.34 -6.97 -9.61
N HIS A 560 -27.26 -8.23 -9.18
CA HIS A 560 -28.26 -8.86 -8.31
C HIS A 560 -27.87 -8.80 -6.82
N SER A 561 -26.86 -8.01 -6.47
CA SER A 561 -26.41 -7.81 -5.09
C SER A 561 -26.11 -6.35 -4.78
N LEU A 562 -26.75 -5.41 -5.50
CA LEU A 562 -26.59 -3.97 -5.24
C LEU A 562 -26.93 -3.63 -3.78
N GLY A 563 -28.06 -4.13 -3.28
CA GLY A 563 -28.51 -3.88 -1.91
C GLY A 563 -28.65 -2.39 -1.58
N TYR A 564 -28.46 -2.04 -0.30
CA TYR A 564 -28.40 -0.65 0.14
C TYR A 564 -27.09 0.01 -0.29
N ASP A 565 -27.18 1.03 -1.14
CA ASP A 565 -26.03 1.74 -1.73
C ASP A 565 -26.10 3.24 -1.41
N PRO A 566 -25.81 3.64 -0.15
CA PRO A 566 -25.87 5.03 0.25
C PRO A 566 -24.86 5.82 -0.59
N GLY A 567 -25.41 6.61 -1.51
CA GLY A 567 -24.61 7.49 -2.33
C GLY A 567 -24.06 6.92 -3.63
N GLY A 568 -24.52 5.73 -4.05
CA GLY A 568 -24.42 5.27 -5.43
C GLY A 568 -23.10 4.62 -5.86
N TYR A 569 -22.23 4.24 -4.91
CA TYR A 569 -20.90 3.69 -5.20
C TYR A 569 -20.95 2.30 -5.82
N ARG A 570 -21.85 1.42 -5.35
CA ARG A 570 -22.07 0.09 -5.95
C ARG A 570 -22.65 0.22 -7.36
N GLY A 571 -23.51 1.21 -7.56
CA GLY A 571 -24.01 1.60 -8.89
C GLY A 571 -22.92 2.10 -9.83
N GLU A 572 -21.97 2.91 -9.34
CA GLU A 572 -20.80 3.34 -10.10
C GLU A 572 -19.92 2.15 -10.49
N PHE A 573 -19.69 1.20 -9.57
CA PHE A 573 -18.94 -0.01 -9.86
C PHE A 573 -19.52 -0.81 -11.03
N LEU A 574 -20.85 -0.91 -11.16
CA LEU A 574 -21.48 -1.52 -12.33
C LEU A 574 -21.19 -0.78 -13.64
N LYS A 575 -21.08 0.56 -13.60
CA LYS A 575 -20.65 1.34 -14.77
C LYS A 575 -19.18 1.07 -15.09
N LEU A 576 -18.34 0.94 -14.07
CA LEU A 576 -16.92 0.61 -14.19
C LEU A 576 -16.71 -0.76 -14.85
N ILE A 577 -17.41 -1.80 -14.38
CA ILE A 577 -17.38 -3.15 -14.97
C ILE A 577 -17.76 -3.10 -16.46
N LYS A 578 -18.78 -2.31 -16.83
CA LYS A 578 -19.18 -2.14 -18.23
C LYS A 578 -18.10 -1.49 -19.09
N LEU A 579 -17.35 -0.53 -18.56
CA LEU A 579 -16.23 0.09 -19.26
C LEU A 579 -15.10 -0.91 -19.47
N VAL A 580 -14.71 -1.65 -18.44
CA VAL A 580 -13.69 -2.72 -18.55
C VAL A 580 -14.13 -3.80 -19.53
N LYS A 581 -15.39 -4.23 -19.48
CA LYS A 581 -15.95 -5.23 -20.40
C LYS A 581 -15.88 -4.79 -21.88
N LYS A 582 -16.02 -3.49 -22.17
CA LYS A 582 -15.87 -2.95 -23.54
C LYS A 582 -14.41 -2.93 -24.01
N ASN A 583 -13.46 -2.85 -23.08
CA ASN A 583 -12.03 -2.84 -23.36
C ASN A 583 -11.39 -4.21 -23.05
N THR A 584 -11.82 -5.25 -23.76
CA THR A 584 -11.40 -6.65 -23.51
C THR A 584 -9.89 -6.87 -23.51
N ASN A 585 -9.10 -5.98 -24.13
CA ASN A 585 -7.64 -6.06 -24.11
C ASN A 585 -7.05 -5.94 -22.70
N TRP A 586 -7.75 -5.33 -21.74
CA TRP A 586 -7.30 -5.26 -20.34
C TRP A 586 -7.49 -6.57 -19.57
N LEU A 587 -8.31 -7.49 -20.10
CA LEU A 587 -8.60 -8.78 -19.49
C LEU A 587 -7.91 -9.96 -20.21
N LYS A 588 -7.21 -9.70 -21.32
CA LYS A 588 -6.46 -10.73 -22.05
C LYS A 588 -5.18 -11.07 -21.29
N GLU A 589 -4.88 -12.36 -21.21
CA GLU A 589 -3.71 -12.92 -20.52
C GLU A 589 -2.39 -12.36 -21.05
#